data_AF-A0AAE9U0L9-F1
#
_entry.id   AF-A0AAE9U0L9-F1
#
_cell.length_a   1.000
_cell.length_b   1.000
_cell.length_c   1.000
_cell.angle_alpha   90.00
_cell.angle_beta   90.00
_cell.angle_gamma   90.00
#
_symmetry.space_group_name_H-M   'P 1'
#
loop_
_entity.id
_entity.type
_entity.pdbx_description
1 polymer ?
#
loop_
_entity_poly.entity_id
_entity_poly.type
_entity_poly.pdbx_seq_one_letter_code
_entity_poly.pdbx_strand_id
1 'polypeptide(L)'
;MGLLNHLTNLEKRVFCFIPMGAERKVSNEEIRKTFGLTDREVRQIVYDLIQKGVPVVASKQKDGGYYLPTTKMERQEGLRANKSQVRSEIKRIKAVESVDLIEFAKAASEVRNGRN
;
A
#
# COMPACT_ATOMS: atom_id res chain seq x y z
N MET A 1 -3.63 -3.75 28.03
CA MET A 1 -2.40 -4.46 27.60
C MET A 1 -1.93 -3.81 26.31
N GLY A 2 -0.63 -3.48 26.25
CA GLY A 2 -0.09 -2.51 25.28
C GLY A 2 -0.05 -3.04 23.84
N LEU A 3 -0.44 -2.18 22.90
CA LEU A 3 -0.37 -2.36 21.45
C LEU A 3 0.98 -2.95 20.96
N LEU A 4 2.04 -2.75 21.74
CA LEU A 4 3.43 -3.09 21.41
C LEU A 4 3.91 -4.44 21.98
N ASN A 5 3.11 -5.11 22.81
CA ASN A 5 3.55 -6.34 23.50
C ASN A 5 3.77 -7.53 22.56
N HIS A 6 3.14 -7.51 21.38
CA HIS A 6 3.22 -8.57 20.37
C HIS A 6 4.20 -8.26 19.23
N LEU A 7 4.95 -7.16 19.34
CA LEU A 7 5.99 -6.81 18.37
C LEU A 7 7.30 -7.53 18.70
N THR A 8 7.99 -8.03 17.67
CA THR A 8 9.37 -8.51 17.77
C THR A 8 10.31 -7.35 18.13
N ASN A 9 11.52 -7.68 18.59
CA ASN A 9 12.53 -6.65 18.89
C ASN A 9 12.87 -5.80 17.67
N LEU A 10 12.92 -6.40 16.47
CA LEU A 10 13.16 -5.66 15.24
C LEU A 10 11.98 -4.75 14.89
N GLU A 11 10.75 -5.24 14.98
CA GLU A 11 9.54 -4.45 14.74
C GLU A 11 9.43 -3.25 15.69
N LYS A 12 9.76 -3.42 16.98
CA LYS A 12 9.80 -2.33 17.96
C LYS A 12 10.82 -1.26 17.55
N ARG A 13 12.01 -1.68 17.12
CA ARG A 13 13.07 -0.75 16.68
C ARG A 13 12.66 0.00 15.41
N VAL A 14 12.07 -0.68 14.44
CA VAL A 14 11.55 -0.06 13.21
C VAL A 14 10.40 0.89 13.53
N PHE A 15 9.45 0.48 14.38
CA PHE A 15 8.37 1.34 14.88
C PHE A 15 8.91 2.64 15.48
N CYS A 16 9.89 2.57 16.38
CA CYS A 16 10.50 3.75 16.98
C CYS A 16 11.24 4.65 15.98
N PHE A 17 11.61 4.12 14.81
CA PHE A 17 12.31 4.86 13.75
C PHE A 17 11.34 5.54 12.78
N ILE A 18 10.08 5.09 12.71
CA ILE A 18 9.05 5.75 11.91
C ILE A 18 8.56 7.00 12.67
N PRO A 19 8.64 8.20 12.07
CA PRO A 19 8.24 9.43 12.75
C PRO A 19 6.72 9.52 12.97
N MET A 20 6.34 10.26 14.01
CA MET A 20 4.96 10.66 14.27
C MET A 20 4.63 11.95 13.49
N GLY A 21 3.42 12.01 12.91
CA GLY A 21 2.92 13.14 12.14
C GLY A 21 3.33 13.10 10.67
N ALA A 22 2.53 13.73 9.80
CA ALA A 22 2.79 13.72 8.35
C ALA A 22 3.90 14.70 7.92
N GLU A 23 4.32 15.60 8.81
CA GLU A 23 5.36 16.61 8.58
C GLU A 23 6.73 15.98 8.31
N ARG A 24 7.00 14.82 8.92
CA ARG A 24 8.24 14.08 8.73
C ARG A 24 7.92 12.66 8.30
N LYS A 25 8.74 12.13 7.40
CA LYS A 25 8.62 10.76 6.89
C LYS A 25 10.00 10.12 6.94
N VAL A 26 10.01 8.81 7.00
CA VAL A 26 11.23 8.01 6.80
C VAL A 26 11.09 7.22 5.50
N SER A 27 12.07 7.32 4.63
CA SER A 27 12.08 6.57 3.38
C SER A 27 12.37 5.09 3.62
N ASN A 28 11.95 4.26 2.66
CA ASN A 28 12.31 2.85 2.65
C ASN A 28 13.83 2.63 2.63
N GLU A 29 14.57 3.50 1.93
CA GLU A 29 16.02 3.43 1.87
C GLU A 29 16.69 3.72 3.21
N GLU A 30 16.20 4.71 3.96
CA GLU A 30 16.68 5.01 5.31
C GLU A 30 16.47 3.83 6.24
N ILE A 31 15.27 3.23 6.28
CA ILE A 31 15.02 2.03 7.11
C ILE A 31 15.97 0.89 6.71
N ARG A 32 16.13 0.63 5.42
CA ARG A 32 17.04 -0.43 4.93
C ARG A 32 18.47 -0.23 5.40
N LYS A 33 19.02 0.97 5.22
CA LYS A 33 20.39 1.31 5.61
C LYS A 33 20.59 1.24 7.12
N THR A 34 19.64 1.75 7.90
CA THR A 34 19.71 1.76 9.36
C THR A 34 19.63 0.37 9.99
N PHE A 35 18.84 -0.54 9.42
CA PHE A 35 18.59 -1.86 10.00
C PHE A 35 19.25 -3.02 9.25
N GLY A 36 19.97 -2.76 8.16
CA GLY A 36 20.61 -3.80 7.34
C GLY A 36 19.61 -4.69 6.61
N LEU A 37 18.46 -4.12 6.20
CA LEU A 37 17.34 -4.85 5.62
C LEU A 37 17.28 -4.70 4.09
N THR A 38 16.70 -5.70 3.44
CA THR A 38 16.25 -5.64 2.05
C THR A 38 14.95 -4.84 1.92
N ASP A 39 14.64 -4.40 0.71
CA ASP A 39 13.37 -3.72 0.40
C ASP A 39 12.15 -4.61 0.69
N ARG A 40 12.26 -5.92 0.46
CA ARG A 40 11.20 -6.88 0.77
C ARG A 40 10.96 -6.99 2.28
N GLU A 41 12.02 -7.05 3.08
CA GLU A 41 11.91 -7.14 4.55
C GLU A 41 11.31 -5.87 5.16
N VAL A 42 11.70 -4.68 4.69
CA VAL A 42 11.09 -3.43 5.16
C VAL A 42 9.59 -3.41 4.87
N ARG A 43 9.19 -3.78 3.65
CA ARG A 43 7.75 -3.86 3.29
C ARG A 43 7.00 -4.88 4.13
N GLN A 44 7.62 -6.03 4.42
CA GLN A 44 7.02 -7.06 5.27
C GLN A 44 6.83 -6.55 6.70
N ILE A 45 7.84 -5.92 7.30
CA ILE A 45 7.74 -5.35 8.64
C ILE A 45 6.66 -4.26 8.70
N VAL A 46 6.60 -3.37 7.72
CA VAL A 46 5.54 -2.34 7.66
C VAL A 46 4.15 -2.99 7.56
N TYR A 47 4.01 -4.03 6.74
CA TYR A 47 2.76 -4.79 6.64
C TYR A 47 2.39 -5.43 7.99
N ASP A 48 3.33 -6.09 8.66
CA ASP A 48 3.10 -6.77 9.93
C ASP A 48 2.75 -5.77 11.05
N LEU A 49 3.40 -4.61 11.08
CA LEU A 49 3.05 -3.49 11.98
C LEU A 49 1.58 -3.08 11.77
N ILE A 50 1.12 -2.93 10.53
CA ILE A 50 -0.27 -2.59 10.21
C ILE A 50 -1.23 -3.69 10.68
N GLN A 51 -0.92 -4.96 10.41
CA GLN A 51 -1.76 -6.09 10.87
C GLN A 51 -1.84 -6.18 12.39
N LYS A 52 -0.80 -5.72 13.09
CA LYS A 52 -0.74 -5.67 14.56
C LYS A 52 -1.34 -4.38 15.14
N GLY A 53 -1.97 -3.55 14.32
CA GLY A 53 -2.73 -2.37 14.75
C GLY A 53 -1.92 -1.08 14.85
N VAL A 54 -0.66 -1.06 14.39
CA VAL A 54 0.14 0.16 14.27
C VAL A 54 -0.27 0.89 12.98
N PRO A 55 -0.75 2.14 13.04
CA PRO A 55 -1.33 2.82 11.89
C PRO A 55 -0.26 3.40 10.94
N VAL A 56 0.62 2.58 10.36
CA VAL A 56 1.64 3.09 9.43
C VAL A 56 1.01 3.56 8.13
N VAL A 57 1.30 4.80 7.73
CA VAL A 57 0.90 5.35 6.42
C VAL A 57 2.10 5.38 5.49
N ALA A 58 1.92 4.86 4.28
CA ALA A 58 2.89 4.97 3.19
C ALA A 58 2.50 6.12 2.23
N SER A 59 3.22 7.23 2.29
CA SER A 59 3.08 8.34 1.34
C SER A 59 3.64 7.94 -0.03
N LYS A 60 2.84 8.07 -1.08
CA LYS A 60 3.23 7.86 -2.48
C LYS A 60 3.49 9.17 -3.25
N GLN A 61 3.47 10.32 -2.57
CA GLN A 61 3.75 11.63 -3.18
C GLN A 61 5.26 11.86 -3.40
N LYS A 62 5.63 13.01 -3.95
CA LYS A 62 7.00 13.38 -4.38
C LYS A 62 8.09 13.10 -3.32
N ASP A 63 7.73 13.26 -2.05
CA ASP A 63 8.53 12.85 -0.88
C ASP A 63 7.87 11.63 -0.21
N GLY A 64 8.08 10.47 -0.83
CA GLY A 64 7.54 9.19 -0.37
C GLY A 64 8.09 8.78 1.00
N GLY A 65 7.54 7.72 1.57
CA GLY A 65 8.02 7.17 2.85
C GLY A 65 6.91 6.90 3.85
N TYR A 66 7.31 6.53 5.06
CA TYR A 66 6.43 6.05 6.12
C TYR A 66 6.33 7.06 7.26
N TYR A 67 5.15 7.18 7.84
CA TYR A 67 4.91 7.94 9.06
C TYR A 67 3.74 7.33 9.85
N LEU A 68 3.63 7.72 11.13
CA LEU A 68 2.52 7.37 12.02
C LEU A 68 1.60 8.59 12.16
N PRO A 69 0.35 8.56 11.67
CA PRO A 69 -0.56 9.70 11.76
C PRO A 69 -0.93 9.96 13.22
N THR A 70 -0.96 11.23 13.58
CA THR A 70 -1.33 11.75 14.91
C THR A 70 -2.77 12.24 14.93
N THR A 71 -3.34 12.58 13.77
CA THR A 71 -4.72 13.06 13.65
C THR A 71 -5.56 12.18 12.73
N LYS A 72 -6.90 12.25 12.91
CA LYS A 72 -7.84 11.61 11.99
C LYS A 72 -7.67 12.14 10.56
N MET A 73 -7.36 13.43 10.41
CA MET A 73 -7.20 14.08 9.11
C MET A 73 -5.98 13.54 8.37
N GLU A 74 -4.81 13.50 9.02
CA GLU A 74 -3.59 12.90 8.46
C GLU A 74 -3.83 11.46 8.02
N ARG A 75 -4.50 10.67 8.87
CA ARG A 75 -4.87 9.28 8.54
C ARG A 75 -5.76 9.20 7.30
N GLN A 76 -6.79 10.06 7.18
CA GLN A 76 -7.69 10.01 6.03
C GLN A 76 -7.00 10.44 4.74
N GLU A 77 -6.20 11.52 4.78
CA GLU A 77 -5.48 11.99 3.60
C GLU A 77 -4.41 10.98 3.17
N GLY A 78 -3.67 10.42 4.13
CA GLY A 78 -2.69 9.37 3.89
C GLY A 78 -3.27 8.13 3.20
N LEU A 79 -4.53 7.78 3.48
CA LEU A 79 -5.22 6.64 2.88
C LEU A 79 -5.95 6.96 1.58
N ARG A 80 -5.99 8.22 1.13
CA ARG A 80 -6.80 8.66 -0.01
C ARG A 80 -6.41 7.93 -1.30
N ALA A 81 -5.11 7.75 -1.55
CA ALA A 81 -4.60 7.03 -2.71
C ALA A 81 -5.02 5.55 -2.71
N ASN A 82 -4.87 4.85 -1.58
CA ASN A 82 -5.29 3.46 -1.42
C ASN A 82 -6.80 3.31 -1.64
N LYS A 83 -7.62 4.17 -1.03
CA LYS A 83 -9.07 4.17 -1.23
C LYS A 83 -9.45 4.41 -2.69
N SER A 84 -8.73 5.30 -3.38
CA SER A 84 -8.95 5.55 -4.81
C SER A 84 -8.60 4.32 -5.65
N GLN A 85 -7.47 3.67 -5.34
CA GLN A 85 -7.05 2.45 -6.02
C GLN A 85 -8.11 1.33 -5.86
N VAL A 86 -8.60 1.09 -4.64
CA VAL A 86 -9.65 0.10 -4.39
C VAL A 86 -10.91 0.39 -5.21
N ARG A 87 -11.35 1.65 -5.28
CA ARG A 87 -12.51 2.03 -6.11
C ARG A 87 -12.27 1.78 -7.60
N SER A 88 -11.08 2.08 -8.11
CA SER A 88 -10.71 1.82 -9.50
C SER A 88 -10.69 0.32 -9.81
N GLU A 89 -10.14 -0.50 -8.92
CA GLU A 89 -10.15 -1.96 -9.08
C GLU A 89 -11.57 -2.53 -9.08
N ILE A 90 -12.45 -2.06 -8.18
CA ILE A 90 -13.86 -2.48 -8.18
C ILE A 90 -14.55 -2.13 -9.51
N LYS A 91 -14.30 -0.93 -10.06
CA LYS A 91 -14.84 -0.54 -11.37
C LYS A 91 -14.33 -1.45 -12.49
N ARG A 92 -13.04 -1.78 -12.46
CA ARG A 92 -12.41 -2.69 -13.44
C ARG A 92 -13.02 -4.08 -13.35
N ILE A 93 -13.17 -4.64 -12.15
CA ILE A 93 -13.78 -5.96 -11.93
C ILE A 93 -15.18 -5.99 -12.55
N LYS A 94 -16.04 -5.01 -12.20
CA LYS A 94 -17.40 -4.92 -12.74
C LYS A 94 -17.43 -4.81 -14.26
N ALA A 95 -16.53 -4.01 -14.84
CA ALA A 95 -16.45 -3.86 -16.28
C ALA A 95 -16.12 -5.19 -16.97
N VAL A 96 -15.17 -5.96 -16.42
CA VAL A 96 -14.79 -7.28 -16.96
C VAL A 96 -15.90 -8.30 -16.77
N GLU A 97 -16.54 -8.34 -15.59
CA GLU A 97 -17.63 -9.27 -15.29
C GLU A 97 -18.89 -9.01 -16.14
N SER A 98 -19.08 -7.78 -16.64
CA SER A 98 -20.22 -7.42 -17.47
C SER A 98 -20.12 -7.86 -18.94
N VAL A 99 -18.97 -8.41 -19.37
CA VAL A 99 -18.75 -8.81 -20.76
C VAL A 99 -19.36 -10.18 -21.05
N ASP A 100 -20.20 -10.27 -22.08
CA ASP A 100 -20.57 -11.55 -22.67
C ASP A 100 -19.37 -12.15 -23.43
N LEU A 101 -18.87 -13.28 -22.94
CA LEU A 101 -17.66 -13.90 -23.48
C LEU A 101 -17.87 -14.54 -24.86
N ILE A 102 -19.09 -14.93 -25.22
CA ILE A 102 -19.42 -15.51 -26.53
C ILE A 102 -19.43 -14.41 -27.58
N GLU A 103 -20.12 -13.30 -27.31
CA GLU A 103 -20.13 -12.13 -28.21
C GLU A 103 -18.73 -11.55 -28.36
N PHE A 104 -18.00 -11.39 -27.24
CA PHE A 104 -16.63 -10.90 -27.26
C PHE A 104 -15.70 -11.81 -28.09
N ALA A 105 -15.80 -13.13 -27.95
CA ALA A 105 -14.96 -14.06 -28.71
C ALA A 105 -15.20 -13.97 -30.22
N LYS A 106 -16.46 -13.80 -30.65
CA LYS A 106 -16.81 -13.59 -32.06
C LYS A 106 -16.21 -12.30 -32.60
N ALA A 107 -16.46 -11.18 -31.93
CA ALA A 107 -15.91 -9.87 -32.31
C ALA A 107 -14.37 -9.88 -32.32
N ALA A 108 -13.74 -10.53 -31.35
CA ALA A 108 -12.28 -10.66 -31.28
C ALA A 108 -11.72 -11.47 -32.46
N SER A 109 -12.41 -12.53 -32.89
CA SER A 109 -12.03 -13.34 -34.07
C SER A 109 -12.14 -12.52 -35.36
N GLU A 110 -13.23 -11.78 -35.55
CA GLU A 110 -13.43 -10.91 -36.71
C GLU A 110 -12.35 -9.83 -36.83
N VAL A 111 -12.05 -9.12 -35.74
CA VAL A 111 -10.99 -8.10 -35.70
C VAL A 111 -9.61 -8.71 -35.98
N ARG A 112 -9.36 -9.95 -35.54
CA ARG A 112 -8.07 -10.63 -35.77
C ARG A 112 -7.94 -11.15 -37.20
N ASN A 113 -9.03 -11.66 -37.80
CA ASN A 113 -9.04 -12.24 -39.14
C ASN A 113 -9.17 -11.17 -40.25
N GLY A 114 -9.74 -10.01 -39.95
CA GLY A 114 -9.86 -8.86 -40.87
C GLY A 114 -8.63 -7.95 -40.91
N ARG A 115 -7.50 -8.35 -40.30
CA ARG A 115 -6.21 -7.64 -40.33
C ARG A 115 -5.27 -8.12 -41.46
N ASN A 116 -5.82 -8.81 -42.46
CA ASN A 116 -5.12 -9.16 -43.70
C ASN A 116 -5.31 -8.05 -44.75
#